data_AF-A0A183HDD7-F1
#
_entry.id   AF-A0A183HDD7-F1
#
_cell.length_a   1.000
_cell.length_b   1.000
_cell.length_c   1.000
_cell.angle_alpha   90.00
_cell.angle_beta   90.00
_cell.angle_gamma   90.00
#
_symmetry.space_group_name_H-M   'P 1'
#
loop_
_entity.id
_entity.type
_entity.pdbx_description
1 polymer ?
#
loop_
_entity_poly.entity_id
_entity_poly.type
_entity_poly.pdbx_seq_one_letter_code
_entity_poly.pdbx_strand_id
1 'polypeptide(L)'
;MHEELALQWVISSGAAREMAFLNSWFFLELMVKSMAEHLFLSNRLYLPRKLRFSEAFIQDLNVLSQAIVSEVIQRIAKDPRQSQSISTSWAYFLRDCFSLMDRTFVMTLIREFNREIAAKIGNSTEPCIVPTLMLVKLDFLRIIASHEHFIILNLPFCSTNLQGMSTSHSGGSFHSTASAFSSNSEGSSSLSMSVHHSSSQIQPSSPGNSSISSRSSNQTNESHGTIGSAELTVEFRSQHFLIGLALSDLASVLETSHTLLHSR
;
A
#
# COMPACT_ATOMS: atom_id res chain seq x y z
N MET A 1 8.29 7.59 27.31
CA MET A 1 8.90 6.27 27.04
C MET A 1 9.20 6.10 25.55
N HIS A 2 8.23 6.22 24.63
CA HIS A 2 8.53 6.20 23.18
C HIS A 2 9.63 7.19 22.75
N GLU A 3 9.64 8.43 23.27
CA GLU A 3 10.69 9.42 22.97
C GLU A 3 12.07 8.93 23.43
N GLU A 4 12.18 8.51 24.70
CA GLU A 4 13.42 7.97 25.25
C GLU A 4 13.88 6.70 24.50
N LEU A 5 12.96 5.82 24.11
CA LEU A 5 13.27 4.60 23.37
C LEU A 5 13.88 4.94 22.00
N ALA A 6 13.28 5.89 21.27
CA ALA A 6 13.80 6.35 19.98
C ALA A 6 15.19 7.00 20.15
N LEU A 7 15.34 7.91 21.10
CA LEU A 7 16.60 8.58 21.39
C LEU A 7 17.72 7.58 21.73
N GLN A 8 17.47 6.67 22.68
CA GLN A 8 18.43 5.67 23.11
C GLN A 8 18.83 4.72 21.98
N TRP A 9 17.88 4.36 21.10
CA TRP A 9 18.21 3.57 19.91
C TRP A 9 19.10 4.35 18.94
N VAL A 10 18.78 5.62 18.69
CA VAL A 10 19.58 6.49 17.80
C VAL A 10 21.02 6.61 18.27
N ILE A 11 21.25 6.84 19.57
CA ILE A 11 22.59 7.01 20.14
C ILE A 11 23.30 5.69 20.47
N SER A 12 22.60 4.55 20.35
CA SER A 12 23.18 3.24 20.65
C SER A 12 24.34 2.90 19.71
N SER A 13 25.35 2.23 20.25
CA SER A 13 26.54 1.79 19.50
C SER A 13 27.00 0.39 19.94
N GLY A 14 27.86 -0.22 19.12
CA GLY A 14 28.44 -1.55 19.39
C GLY A 14 27.39 -2.64 19.59
N ALA A 15 27.58 -3.47 20.61
CA ALA A 15 26.71 -4.61 20.91
C ALA A 15 25.27 -4.20 21.24
N ALA A 16 25.05 -3.05 21.88
CA ALA A 16 23.70 -2.58 22.22
C ALA A 16 22.88 -2.29 20.95
N ARG A 17 23.51 -1.62 19.97
CA ARG A 17 22.90 -1.33 18.66
C ARG A 17 22.57 -2.61 17.91
N GLU A 18 23.51 -3.56 17.90
CA GLU A 18 23.32 -4.87 17.26
C GLU A 18 22.09 -5.59 17.84
N MET A 19 22.02 -5.67 19.17
CA MET A 19 20.90 -6.32 19.86
C MET A 19 19.57 -5.61 19.63
N ALA A 20 19.58 -4.27 19.52
CA ALA A 20 18.38 -3.51 19.18
C ALA A 20 17.85 -3.86 17.78
N PHE A 21 18.72 -4.02 16.78
CA PHE A 21 18.31 -4.44 15.44
C PHE A 21 17.88 -5.90 15.35
N LEU A 22 18.58 -6.80 16.07
CA LEU A 22 18.18 -8.20 16.16
C LEU A 22 16.76 -8.34 16.73
N ASN A 23 16.41 -7.50 17.72
CA ASN A 23 15.11 -7.49 18.37
C ASN A 23 14.22 -6.33 17.92
N SER A 24 14.43 -5.83 16.69
CA SER A 24 13.75 -4.63 16.20
C SER A 24 12.23 -4.72 16.24
N TRP A 25 11.67 -5.91 15.97
CA TRP A 25 10.23 -6.18 16.04
C TRP A 25 9.65 -5.80 17.40
N PHE A 26 10.31 -6.20 18.48
CA PHE A 26 9.86 -5.95 19.85
C PHE A 26 9.94 -4.46 20.19
N PHE A 27 11.07 -3.81 19.90
CA PHE A 27 11.29 -2.42 20.26
C PHE A 27 10.37 -1.47 19.48
N LEU A 28 10.14 -1.75 18.19
CA LEU A 28 9.22 -0.96 17.37
C LEU A 28 7.76 -1.16 17.80
N GLU A 29 7.37 -2.40 18.11
CA GLU A 29 6.02 -2.69 18.63
C GLU A 29 5.79 -2.05 20.01
N LEU A 30 6.82 -2.06 20.86
CA LEU A 30 6.80 -1.37 22.15
C LEU A 30 6.70 0.14 21.99
N MET A 31 7.45 0.71 21.04
CA MET A 31 7.44 2.14 20.75
C MET A 31 6.05 2.60 20.31
N VAL A 32 5.41 1.91 19.36
CA VAL A 32 4.08 2.32 18.86
C VAL A 32 2.99 2.20 19.92
N LYS A 33 3.05 1.17 20.79
CA LYS A 33 2.14 1.06 21.94
C LYS A 33 2.33 2.21 22.92
N SER A 34 3.57 2.57 23.23
CA SER A 34 3.87 3.71 24.10
C SER A 34 3.48 5.06 23.46
N MET A 35 3.56 5.19 22.14
CA MET A 35 3.05 6.37 21.43
C MET A 35 1.53 6.49 21.60
N ALA A 36 0.78 5.40 21.36
CA ALA A 36 -0.67 5.39 21.53
C ALA A 36 -1.08 5.70 22.97
N GLU A 37 -0.42 5.09 23.96
CA GLU A 37 -0.65 5.34 25.37
C GLU A 37 -0.38 6.81 25.74
N HIS A 38 0.74 7.39 25.26
CA HIS A 38 1.03 8.81 25.49
C HIS A 38 -0.09 9.71 24.96
N LEU A 39 -0.55 9.48 23.74
CA LEU A 39 -1.63 10.28 23.15
C LEU A 39 -2.94 10.17 23.92
N PHE A 40 -3.23 8.98 24.45
CA PHE A 40 -4.41 8.75 25.29
C PHE A 40 -4.29 9.48 26.63
N LEU A 41 -3.21 9.25 27.39
CA LEU A 41 -3.03 9.83 28.72
C LEU A 41 -2.87 11.36 28.69
N SER A 42 -2.29 11.91 27.62
CA SER A 42 -2.14 13.36 27.45
C SER A 42 -3.34 14.05 26.79
N ASN A 43 -4.41 13.31 26.47
CA ASN A 43 -5.59 13.81 25.74
C ASN A 43 -5.26 14.46 24.38
N ARG A 44 -4.15 14.05 23.74
CA ARG A 44 -3.70 14.60 22.45
C ARG A 44 -4.33 13.92 21.24
N LEU A 45 -5.10 12.84 21.42
CA LEU A 45 -5.80 12.16 20.32
C LEU A 45 -6.76 13.09 19.55
N TYR A 46 -7.35 14.08 20.21
CA TYR A 46 -8.25 15.06 19.59
C TYR A 46 -7.51 16.16 18.81
N LEU A 47 -6.21 16.31 19.03
CA LEU A 47 -5.41 17.28 18.30
C LEU A 47 -5.21 16.85 16.84
N PRO A 48 -5.04 17.81 15.92
CA PRO A 48 -4.53 17.53 14.58
C PRO A 48 -3.24 16.71 14.67
N ARG A 49 -3.09 15.69 13.81
CA ARG A 49 -1.95 14.75 13.86
C ARG A 49 -0.56 15.40 13.85
N LYS A 50 -0.43 16.56 13.20
CA LYS A 50 0.81 17.36 13.18
C LYS A 50 1.25 17.86 14.56
N LEU A 51 0.31 17.99 15.50
CA LEU A 51 0.55 18.55 16.83
C LEU A 51 0.52 17.48 17.93
N ARG A 52 0.55 16.20 17.57
CA ARG A 52 0.42 15.08 18.51
C ARG A 52 1.73 14.65 19.17
N PHE A 53 2.86 14.96 18.55
CA PHE A 53 4.20 14.60 19.03
C PHE A 53 5.13 15.82 19.05
N SER A 54 6.23 15.74 19.81
CA SER A 54 7.23 16.80 19.89
C SER A 54 8.13 16.80 18.64
N GLU A 55 8.68 17.96 18.27
CA GLU A 55 9.61 18.05 17.13
C GLU A 55 10.89 17.22 17.37
N ALA A 56 11.36 17.15 18.62
CA ALA A 56 12.51 16.32 19.00
C ALA A 56 12.25 14.84 18.67
N PHE A 57 11.09 14.29 19.06
CA PHE A 57 10.75 12.90 18.74
C PHE A 57 10.61 12.65 17.23
N ILE A 58 10.03 13.60 16.48
CA ILE A 58 9.95 13.52 15.01
C ILE A 58 11.36 13.44 14.40
N GLN A 59 12.29 14.25 14.90
CA GLN A 59 13.68 14.25 14.43
C GLN A 59 14.40 12.95 14.78
N ASP A 60 14.25 12.44 16.01
CA ASP A 60 14.83 11.17 16.42
C ASP A 60 14.31 10.00 15.57
N LEU A 61 13.00 9.98 15.27
CA LEU A 61 12.42 8.99 14.35
C LEU A 61 12.97 9.09 12.93
N ASN A 62 13.22 10.30 12.43
CA ASN A 62 13.84 10.49 11.12
C ASN A 62 15.26 9.90 11.08
N VAL A 63 16.07 10.17 12.11
CA VAL A 63 17.43 9.59 12.23
C VAL A 63 17.36 8.06 12.40
N LEU A 64 16.41 7.55 13.18
CA LEU A 64 16.19 6.11 13.34
C LEU A 64 15.79 5.45 12.01
N SER A 65 14.94 6.09 11.21
CA SER A 65 14.56 5.63 9.87
C SER A 65 15.79 5.45 8.98
N GLN A 66 16.67 6.45 8.93
CA GLN A 66 17.92 6.39 8.16
C GLN A 66 18.84 5.27 8.65
N ALA A 67 18.95 5.10 9.98
CA ALA A 67 19.69 4.01 10.59
C ALA A 67 19.13 2.62 10.20
N ILE A 68 17.81 2.44 10.23
CA ILE A 68 17.14 1.19 9.83
C ILE A 68 17.40 0.89 8.35
N VAL A 69 17.24 1.88 7.46
CA VAL A 69 17.46 1.72 6.02
C VAL A 69 18.91 1.28 5.74
N SER A 70 19.88 1.97 6.34
CA SER A 70 21.30 1.61 6.23
C SER A 70 21.55 0.18 6.70
N GLU A 71 20.92 -0.21 7.81
CA GLU A 71 21.08 -1.53 8.41
C GLU A 71 20.50 -2.65 7.54
N VAL A 72 19.31 -2.44 6.97
CA VAL A 72 18.68 -3.37 6.01
C VAL A 72 19.58 -3.59 4.80
N ILE A 73 20.11 -2.51 4.22
CA ILE A 73 21.03 -2.55 3.07
C ILE A 73 22.33 -3.27 3.42
N GLN A 74 22.91 -3.01 4.60
CA GLN A 74 24.17 -3.64 5.00
C GLN A 74 24.00 -5.13 5.30
N ARG A 75 22.88 -5.53 5.92
CA ARG A 75 22.62 -6.93 6.29
C ARG A 75 22.23 -7.80 5.11
N ILE A 76 21.76 -7.25 4.00
CA ILE A 76 21.28 -8.06 2.87
C ILE A 76 22.33 -9.08 2.37
N ALA A 77 23.62 -8.73 2.41
CA ALA A 77 24.72 -9.60 1.98
C ALA A 77 25.20 -10.56 3.08
N LYS A 78 24.98 -10.23 4.37
CA LYS A 78 25.47 -11.01 5.52
C LYS A 78 24.42 -11.99 6.03
N ASP A 79 23.21 -11.50 6.24
CA ASP A 79 22.05 -12.26 6.70
C ASP A 79 20.76 -11.67 6.07
N PRO A 80 20.34 -12.19 4.91
CA PRO A 80 19.13 -11.77 4.23
C PRO A 80 17.86 -11.92 5.08
N ARG A 81 17.80 -12.95 5.94
CA ARG A 81 16.61 -13.21 6.77
C ARG A 81 16.46 -12.14 7.84
N GLN A 82 17.56 -11.75 8.47
CA GLN A 82 17.53 -10.67 9.43
C GLN A 82 17.24 -9.32 8.77
N SER A 83 17.80 -9.06 7.59
CA SER A 83 17.48 -7.85 6.79
C SER A 83 15.97 -7.78 6.49
N GLN A 84 15.36 -8.88 6.05
CA GLN A 84 13.92 -8.99 5.85
C GLN A 84 13.12 -8.78 7.14
N SER A 85 13.56 -9.35 8.26
CA SER A 85 12.91 -9.18 9.56
C SER A 85 12.90 -7.71 10.02
N ILE A 86 14.02 -6.99 9.85
CA ILE A 86 14.13 -5.56 10.20
C ILE A 86 13.25 -4.71 9.27
N SER A 87 13.27 -4.99 7.96
CA SER A 87 12.39 -4.29 7.01
C SER A 87 10.91 -4.51 7.34
N THR A 88 10.54 -5.74 7.70
CA THR A 88 9.17 -6.13 8.04
C THR A 88 8.70 -5.43 9.32
N SER A 89 9.52 -5.43 10.39
CA SER A 89 9.17 -4.74 11.63
C SER A 89 9.02 -3.24 11.44
N TRP A 90 9.89 -2.63 10.64
CA TRP A 90 9.79 -1.22 10.26
C TRP A 90 8.52 -0.91 9.45
N ALA A 91 8.16 -1.77 8.49
CA ALA A 91 6.94 -1.61 7.71
C ALA A 91 5.68 -1.63 8.59
N TYR A 92 5.59 -2.57 9.53
CA TYR A 92 4.48 -2.63 10.47
C TYR A 92 4.41 -1.42 11.39
N PHE A 93 5.55 -0.96 11.90
CA PHE A 93 5.62 0.27 12.68
C PHE A 93 5.09 1.48 11.91
N LEU A 94 5.59 1.71 10.70
CA LEU A 94 5.17 2.84 9.85
C LEU A 94 3.70 2.75 9.45
N ARG A 95 3.20 1.54 9.18
CA ARG A 95 1.79 1.27 8.93
C ARG A 95 0.95 1.78 10.10
N ASP A 96 1.32 1.45 11.33
CA ASP A 96 0.57 1.85 12.53
C ASP A 96 0.74 3.36 12.84
N CYS A 97 1.89 3.95 12.49
CA CYS A 97 2.13 5.39 12.60
C CYS A 97 1.15 6.24 11.77
N PHE A 98 0.58 5.74 10.67
CA PHE A 98 -0.42 6.49 9.90
C PHE A 98 -1.67 6.88 10.70
N SER A 99 -2.03 6.08 11.71
CA SER A 99 -3.18 6.35 12.58
C SER A 99 -2.81 7.32 13.71
N LEU A 100 -1.52 7.38 14.10
CA LEU A 100 -1.04 8.16 15.24
C LEU A 100 -0.44 9.52 14.85
N MET A 101 0.37 9.60 13.80
CA MET A 101 1.27 10.71 13.44
C MET A 101 0.83 11.47 12.18
N ASP A 102 1.51 12.58 11.85
CA ASP A 102 1.29 13.24 10.56
C ASP A 102 1.58 12.28 9.40
N ARG A 103 0.55 12.01 8.58
CA ARG A 103 0.64 11.11 7.43
C ARG A 103 1.68 11.59 6.42
N THR A 104 1.88 12.90 6.29
CA THR A 104 2.89 13.47 5.39
C THR A 104 4.29 13.06 5.82
N PHE A 105 4.58 13.14 7.12
CA PHE A 105 5.85 12.71 7.69
C PHE A 105 6.08 11.21 7.50
N VAL A 106 5.09 10.37 7.80
CA VAL A 106 5.18 8.91 7.59
C VAL A 106 5.44 8.58 6.11
N MET A 107 4.79 9.27 5.17
CA MET A 107 5.04 9.11 3.73
C MET A 107 6.47 9.51 3.34
N THR A 108 7.06 10.51 3.98
CA THR A 108 8.47 10.87 3.76
C THR A 108 9.40 9.72 4.14
N LEU A 109 9.18 9.09 5.31
CA LEU A 109 9.98 7.93 5.74
C LEU A 109 9.86 6.74 4.77
N ILE A 110 8.65 6.45 4.29
CA ILE A 110 8.39 5.41 3.28
C ILE A 110 9.12 5.73 1.97
N ARG A 111 9.07 6.98 1.52
CA ARG A 111 9.76 7.43 0.30
C ARG A 111 11.27 7.26 0.42
N GLU A 112 11.85 7.65 1.54
CA GLU A 112 13.29 7.52 1.78
C GLU A 112 13.72 6.06 1.80
N PHE A 113 13.00 5.19 2.51
CA PHE A 113 13.27 3.75 2.49
C PHE A 113 13.30 3.21 1.05
N ASN A 114 12.27 3.53 0.27
CA ASN A 114 12.17 3.04 -1.12
C ASN A 114 13.26 3.61 -2.03
N ARG A 115 13.63 4.89 -1.84
CA ARG A 115 14.68 5.54 -2.62
C ARG A 115 16.03 4.86 -2.39
N GLU A 116 16.41 4.62 -1.14
CA GLU A 116 17.71 4.03 -0.82
C GLU A 116 17.79 2.56 -1.26
N ILE A 117 16.71 1.79 -1.11
CA ILE A 117 16.66 0.40 -1.60
C ILE A 117 16.75 0.36 -3.13
N ALA A 118 16.04 1.24 -3.84
CA ALA A 118 16.13 1.33 -5.30
C ALA A 118 17.53 1.75 -5.77
N ALA A 119 18.16 2.70 -5.09
CA ALA A 119 19.54 3.10 -5.37
C ALA A 119 20.51 1.93 -5.16
N LYS A 120 20.31 1.13 -4.10
CA LYS A 120 21.13 -0.06 -3.87
C LYS A 120 20.93 -1.13 -4.95
N ILE A 121 19.70 -1.32 -5.43
CA ILE A 121 19.39 -2.24 -6.54
C ILE A 121 20.13 -1.79 -7.81
N GLY A 122 20.02 -0.52 -8.20
CA GLY A 122 20.66 0.00 -9.41
C GLY A 122 22.20 -0.03 -9.38
N ASN A 123 22.79 0.08 -8.19
CA ASN A 123 24.24 0.06 -8.00
C ASN A 123 24.83 -1.33 -7.75
N SER A 124 23.99 -2.37 -7.57
CA SER A 124 24.47 -3.71 -7.24
C SER A 124 24.65 -4.55 -8.49
N THR A 125 25.86 -5.07 -8.68
CA THR A 125 26.21 -6.01 -9.76
C THR A 125 26.05 -7.48 -9.36
N GLU A 126 25.65 -7.74 -8.11
CA GLU A 126 25.58 -9.09 -7.54
C GLU A 126 24.23 -9.75 -7.88
N PRO A 127 24.20 -10.82 -8.69
CA PRO A 127 22.97 -11.38 -9.25
C PRO A 127 22.02 -12.01 -8.20
N CYS A 128 22.52 -12.33 -7.01
CA CYS A 128 21.70 -12.89 -5.91
C CYS A 128 21.11 -11.80 -4.99
N ILE A 129 21.80 -10.65 -4.86
CA ILE A 129 21.39 -9.58 -3.94
C ILE A 129 20.22 -8.78 -4.53
N VAL A 130 20.26 -8.51 -5.84
CA VAL A 130 19.25 -7.71 -6.53
C VAL A 130 17.83 -8.29 -6.36
N PRO A 131 17.55 -9.56 -6.67
CA PRO A 131 16.22 -10.14 -6.45
C PRO A 131 15.78 -10.09 -4.98
N THR A 132 16.72 -10.28 -4.04
CA THR A 132 16.41 -10.24 -2.61
C THR A 132 16.00 -8.84 -2.16
N LEU A 133 16.68 -7.79 -2.63
CA LEU A 133 16.29 -6.40 -2.35
C LEU A 133 14.93 -6.05 -2.97
N MET A 134 14.65 -6.56 -4.17
CA MET A 134 13.34 -6.37 -4.81
C MET A 134 12.22 -7.01 -3.97
N LEU A 135 12.44 -8.23 -3.45
CA LEU A 135 11.50 -8.88 -2.52
C LEU A 135 11.31 -8.08 -1.23
N VAL A 136 12.39 -7.61 -0.62
CA VAL A 136 12.33 -6.75 0.59
C VAL A 136 11.49 -5.50 0.32
N LYS A 137 11.71 -4.84 -0.81
CA LYS A 137 10.98 -3.64 -1.21
C LYS A 137 9.49 -3.92 -1.46
N LEU A 138 9.17 -4.98 -2.19
CA LEU A 138 7.80 -5.41 -2.44
C LEU A 138 7.06 -5.78 -1.16
N ASP A 139 7.66 -6.58 -0.29
CA ASP A 139 7.03 -6.98 0.98
C ASP A 139 6.82 -5.78 1.90
N PHE A 140 7.78 -4.85 1.94
CA PHE A 140 7.64 -3.59 2.67
C PHE A 140 6.43 -2.80 2.16
N LEU A 141 6.33 -2.58 0.85
CA LEU A 141 5.21 -1.84 0.26
C LEU A 141 3.87 -2.56 0.43
N ARG A 142 3.85 -3.89 0.34
CA ARG A 142 2.65 -4.71 0.58
C ARG A 142 2.11 -4.49 1.99
N ILE A 143 2.98 -4.46 2.99
CA ILE A 143 2.59 -4.20 4.39
C ILE A 143 2.06 -2.76 4.53
N ILE A 144 2.76 -1.77 3.98
CA ILE A 144 2.34 -0.36 4.03
C ILE A 144 0.98 -0.15 3.33
N ALA A 145 0.80 -0.74 2.15
CA ALA A 145 -0.43 -0.66 1.36
C ALA A 145 -1.62 -1.41 1.99
N SER A 146 -1.36 -2.27 2.99
CA SER A 146 -2.43 -2.89 3.78
C SER A 146 -3.05 -1.94 4.83
N HIS A 147 -2.52 -0.71 4.97
CA HIS A 147 -3.10 0.27 5.89
C HIS A 147 -4.45 0.82 5.40
N GLU A 148 -5.44 0.67 6.28
CA GLU A 148 -6.80 1.23 6.25
C GLU A 148 -7.74 0.90 5.07
N HIS A 149 -7.31 0.64 3.83
CA HIS A 149 -8.26 0.21 2.77
C HIS A 149 -7.61 -0.69 1.71
N PHE A 150 -8.24 -1.85 1.46
CA PHE A 150 -7.93 -2.81 0.40
C PHE A 150 -7.84 -2.12 -0.98
N ILE A 151 -6.63 -1.83 -1.46
CA ILE A 151 -6.42 -1.52 -2.88
C ILE A 151 -6.36 -2.86 -3.58
N ILE A 152 -7.51 -3.40 -3.98
CA ILE A 152 -7.52 -4.52 -4.93
C ILE A 152 -6.97 -3.97 -6.24
N LEU A 153 -5.68 -4.19 -6.48
CA LEU A 153 -5.10 -4.07 -7.81
C LEU A 153 -5.66 -5.23 -8.63
N ASN A 154 -6.82 -5.02 -9.27
CA ASN A 154 -7.35 -5.93 -10.28
C ASN A 154 -6.47 -5.81 -11.52
N LEU A 155 -5.26 -6.35 -11.43
CA LEU A 155 -4.36 -6.45 -12.56
C LEU A 155 -4.89 -7.56 -13.46
N PRO A 156 -5.06 -7.33 -14.78
CA PRO A 156 -5.32 -8.42 -15.70
C PRO A 156 -4.13 -9.37 -15.63
N PHE A 157 -4.33 -10.55 -15.06
CA PHE A 157 -3.35 -11.62 -15.14
C PHE A 157 -3.17 -11.92 -16.63
N CYS A 158 -1.97 -11.68 -17.16
CA CYS A 158 -1.58 -12.23 -18.44
C CYS A 158 -1.53 -13.75 -18.22
N SER A 159 -2.61 -14.44 -18.55
CA SER A 159 -2.58 -15.88 -18.78
C SER A 159 -1.55 -16.09 -19.87
N THR A 160 -0.34 -16.46 -19.49
CA THR A 160 0.63 -17.00 -20.41
C THR A 160 -0.08 -18.09 -21.18
N ASN A 161 -0.04 -17.93 -22.49
CA ASN A 161 -0.68 -18.77 -23.46
C ASN A 161 -0.04 -20.17 -23.37
N LEU A 162 -0.50 -21.02 -22.44
CA LEU A 162 -0.33 -22.46 -22.53
C LEU A 162 -1.32 -22.99 -23.59
N GLN A 163 -1.16 -22.55 -24.83
CA GLN A 163 -1.63 -23.30 -25.99
C GLN A 163 -0.44 -24.03 -26.58
N GLY A 164 -0.31 -25.28 -26.15
CA GLY A 164 0.75 -26.16 -26.65
C GLY A 164 0.82 -27.53 -26.00
N MET A 165 -0.24 -28.00 -25.33
CA MET A 165 -0.41 -29.45 -25.11
C MET A 165 -1.90 -29.77 -25.14
N SER A 166 -2.37 -30.15 -26.32
CA SER A 166 -3.68 -30.76 -26.50
C SER A 166 -3.71 -32.11 -25.77
N THR A 167 -4.59 -32.25 -24.77
CA THR A 167 -5.47 -33.42 -24.60
C THR A 167 -6.66 -33.03 -23.72
N SER A 168 -7.82 -33.51 -24.14
CA SER A 168 -9.17 -33.13 -23.79
C SER A 168 -9.66 -33.60 -22.41
N HIS A 169 -10.58 -32.82 -21.80
CA HIS A 169 -11.94 -33.20 -21.36
C HIS A 169 -12.39 -32.43 -20.09
N SER A 170 -13.54 -31.74 -20.22
CA SER A 170 -14.55 -31.43 -19.18
C SER A 170 -14.11 -30.61 -17.95
N GLY A 171 -14.70 -29.49 -17.52
CA GLY A 171 -15.94 -28.78 -17.82
C GLY A 171 -16.22 -27.88 -16.59
N GLY A 172 -16.71 -26.65 -16.78
CA GLY A 172 -17.16 -25.80 -15.67
C GLY A 172 -16.83 -24.32 -15.80
N SER A 173 -17.44 -23.64 -16.78
CA SER A 173 -17.47 -22.18 -16.86
C SER A 173 -18.71 -21.65 -16.15
N PHE A 174 -18.54 -20.77 -15.17
CA PHE A 174 -19.61 -19.91 -14.65
C PHE A 174 -19.42 -18.51 -15.24
N HIS A 175 -20.10 -18.21 -16.34
CA HIS A 175 -20.30 -16.84 -16.81
C HIS A 175 -21.79 -16.54 -16.65
N SER A 176 -22.15 -15.66 -15.71
CA SER A 176 -23.49 -15.06 -15.66
C SER A 176 -23.50 -13.88 -16.61
N THR A 177 -24.11 -14.08 -17.78
CA THR A 177 -24.45 -13.02 -18.72
C THR A 177 -25.69 -12.27 -18.23
N ALA A 178 -25.57 -10.95 -18.14
CA ALA A 178 -26.72 -10.06 -18.01
C ALA A 178 -27.48 -10.04 -19.34
N SER A 179 -28.77 -10.39 -19.33
CA SER A 179 -29.66 -10.20 -20.47
C SER A 179 -30.52 -8.96 -20.24
N ALA A 180 -30.21 -7.89 -20.98
CA ALA A 180 -31.14 -6.81 -21.24
C ALA A 180 -32.15 -7.27 -22.30
N PHE A 181 -33.45 -7.13 -22.02
CA PHE A 181 -34.46 -7.09 -23.06
C PHE A 181 -35.35 -5.86 -22.85
N SER A 182 -35.33 -4.99 -23.86
CA SER A 182 -36.32 -3.93 -24.06
C SER A 182 -37.44 -4.48 -24.93
N SER A 183 -38.69 -4.21 -24.56
CA SER A 183 -39.82 -4.22 -25.50
C SER A 183 -40.81 -3.12 -25.13
N ASN A 184 -41.21 -2.37 -26.14
CA ASN A 184 -41.95 -1.12 -26.11
C ASN A 184 -43.45 -1.36 -26.42
N SER A 185 -44.35 -0.50 -25.90
CA SER A 185 -45.70 -0.13 -26.39
C SER A 185 -46.81 -1.23 -26.37
N GLU A 186 -48.12 -1.03 -26.14
CA GLU A 186 -49.14 0.06 -26.17
C GLU A 186 -50.21 -0.32 -25.10
N GLY A 187 -50.90 0.55 -24.35
CA GLY A 187 -52.05 1.39 -24.75
C GLY A 187 -53.27 1.18 -23.82
N SER A 188 -53.99 2.26 -23.49
CA SER A 188 -55.42 2.37 -23.06
C SER A 188 -55.82 2.47 -21.56
N SER A 189 -56.04 3.72 -21.13
CA SER A 189 -57.20 4.33 -20.43
C SER A 189 -57.95 3.64 -19.25
N SER A 190 -58.00 4.29 -18.07
CA SER A 190 -59.18 5.06 -17.54
C SER A 190 -59.11 5.41 -16.02
N LEU A 191 -59.42 6.69 -15.69
CA LEU A 191 -60.16 7.25 -14.50
C LEU A 191 -59.75 6.80 -13.07
N SER A 192 -59.39 7.63 -12.07
CA SER A 192 -60.26 8.61 -11.36
C SER A 192 -59.54 9.29 -10.15
N MET A 193 -59.87 10.58 -9.92
CA MET A 193 -60.07 11.35 -8.66
C MET A 193 -58.97 11.62 -7.58
N SER A 194 -58.92 12.92 -7.25
CA SER A 194 -58.27 13.72 -6.19
C SER A 194 -58.43 13.19 -4.73
N VAL A 195 -57.67 13.57 -3.70
CA VAL A 195 -57.61 14.90 -2.99
C VAL A 195 -56.45 14.91 -1.94
N HIS A 196 -55.88 16.10 -1.73
CA HIS A 196 -55.06 16.63 -0.61
C HIS A 196 -55.19 15.97 0.80
N HIS A 197 -54.07 15.85 1.54
CA HIS A 197 -53.80 16.66 2.76
C HIS A 197 -52.35 16.52 3.27
N SER A 198 -51.82 17.62 3.81
CA SER A 198 -50.50 17.80 4.42
C SER A 198 -50.44 17.25 5.85
N SER A 199 -49.29 16.76 6.32
CA SER A 199 -48.79 16.90 7.72
C SER A 199 -47.39 16.29 7.89
N SER A 200 -46.52 17.08 8.52
CA SER A 200 -45.10 16.84 8.84
C SER A 200 -44.87 16.00 10.10
N GLN A 201 -43.91 15.05 10.07
CA GLN A 201 -43.20 14.57 11.27
C GLN A 201 -41.85 13.90 10.94
N ILE A 202 -40.93 13.99 11.91
CA ILE A 202 -39.46 13.94 11.83
C ILE A 202 -38.91 12.54 12.21
N GLN A 203 -37.98 11.96 11.45
CA GLN A 203 -36.84 11.15 11.96
C GLN A 203 -35.80 10.84 10.86
N PRO A 204 -34.48 10.74 11.18
CA PRO A 204 -33.40 10.77 10.19
C PRO A 204 -33.05 9.39 9.63
N SER A 205 -32.78 9.33 8.33
CA SER A 205 -32.22 8.18 7.62
C SER A 205 -30.72 8.37 7.39
N SER A 206 -29.93 7.34 7.69
CA SER A 206 -28.48 7.24 7.54
C SER A 206 -27.95 7.68 6.15
N PRO A 207 -26.73 8.24 6.04
CA PRO A 207 -26.14 8.55 4.74
C PRO A 207 -25.77 7.26 4.01
N GLY A 208 -26.44 7.01 2.88
CA GLY A 208 -26.17 5.89 1.99
C GLY A 208 -24.83 6.03 1.26
N ASN A 209 -24.22 4.87 1.01
CA ASN A 209 -22.96 4.72 0.28
C ASN A 209 -23.10 5.26 -1.15
N SER A 210 -22.40 6.34 -1.47
CA SER A 210 -22.26 6.81 -2.85
C SER A 210 -21.26 5.92 -3.60
N SER A 211 -21.77 4.96 -4.36
CA SER A 211 -21.00 4.21 -5.35
C SER A 211 -20.72 5.09 -6.58
N ILE A 212 -19.44 5.27 -6.90
CA ILE A 212 -19.03 6.01 -8.09
C ILE A 212 -19.22 5.07 -9.28
N SER A 213 -20.24 5.35 -10.11
CA SER A 213 -20.47 4.65 -11.37
C SER A 213 -19.39 5.03 -12.38
N SER A 214 -18.79 4.02 -13.02
CA SER A 214 -17.84 4.16 -14.11
C SER A 214 -18.48 4.81 -15.33
N ARG A 215 -18.04 6.03 -15.66
CA ARG A 215 -18.37 6.68 -16.94
C ARG A 215 -17.47 6.10 -18.02
N SER A 216 -18.07 5.33 -18.93
CA SER A 216 -17.43 4.90 -20.18
C SER A 216 -17.30 6.11 -21.11
N SER A 217 -16.07 6.53 -21.41
CA SER A 217 -15.77 7.48 -22.46
C SER A 217 -15.34 6.73 -23.72
N ASN A 218 -16.21 6.70 -24.73
CA ASN A 218 -15.84 6.33 -26.09
C ASN A 218 -15.05 7.49 -26.74
N GLN A 219 -13.82 7.23 -27.17
CA GLN A 219 -13.20 7.99 -28.26
C GLN A 219 -12.14 7.16 -28.99
N THR A 220 -12.53 6.76 -30.21
CA THR A 220 -11.80 6.75 -31.50
C THR A 220 -10.32 6.38 -31.56
N ASN A 221 -10.05 5.31 -32.33
CA ASN A 221 -8.85 4.97 -33.11
C ASN A 221 -7.70 5.98 -33.13
N GLU A 222 -6.54 5.56 -32.63
CA GLU A 222 -5.28 5.62 -33.39
C GLU A 222 -4.44 4.36 -33.11
N SER A 223 -3.93 3.77 -34.19
CA SER A 223 -3.17 2.54 -34.24
C SER A 223 -1.67 2.84 -34.31
N HIS A 224 -0.94 2.52 -33.24
CA HIS A 224 0.47 2.09 -33.20
C HIS A 224 0.65 1.52 -31.78
N GLY A 225 0.74 0.22 -31.55
CA GLY A 225 1.83 -0.63 -31.98
C GLY A 225 2.99 -0.56 -30.99
N THR A 226 2.82 -1.13 -29.78
CA THR A 226 3.83 -1.84 -28.94
C THR A 226 3.17 -2.19 -27.60
N ILE A 227 3.01 -3.49 -27.33
CA ILE A 227 2.70 -4.01 -25.99
C ILE A 227 3.97 -3.82 -25.17
N GLY A 228 3.96 -2.91 -24.21
CA GLY A 228 5.11 -2.68 -23.34
C GLY A 228 5.27 -1.21 -23.00
N SER A 229 4.57 -0.80 -21.94
CA SER A 229 4.89 0.31 -21.02
C SER A 229 3.58 0.69 -20.33
N ALA A 230 3.27 -0.03 -19.25
CA ALA A 230 2.28 0.42 -18.28
C ALA A 230 2.88 1.56 -17.44
N GLU A 231 3.39 2.60 -18.10
CA GLU A 231 3.96 3.75 -17.41
C GLU A 231 2.84 4.66 -16.94
N LEU A 232 2.65 4.73 -15.63
CA LEU A 232 1.64 5.59 -15.02
C LEU A 232 2.07 7.06 -15.16
N THR A 233 1.11 7.91 -15.55
CA THR A 233 1.32 9.35 -15.65
C THR A 233 1.81 9.94 -14.33
N VAL A 234 2.63 10.98 -14.43
CA VAL A 234 3.17 11.69 -13.25
C VAL A 234 2.03 12.26 -12.40
N GLU A 235 0.95 12.75 -13.02
CA GLU A 235 -0.24 13.18 -12.26
C GLU A 235 -0.86 12.04 -11.44
N PHE A 236 -1.04 10.84 -12.02
CA PHE A 236 -1.63 9.71 -11.30
C PHE A 236 -0.74 9.25 -10.13
N ARG A 237 0.59 9.20 -10.34
CA ARG A 237 1.56 8.88 -9.29
C ARG A 237 1.58 9.93 -8.17
N SER A 238 1.31 11.20 -8.48
CA SER A 238 1.27 12.26 -7.46
C SER A 238 -0.01 12.25 -6.62
N GLN A 239 -1.15 11.87 -7.21
CA GLN A 239 -2.44 11.75 -6.50
C GLN A 239 -2.56 10.43 -5.72
N HIS A 240 -1.90 9.37 -6.19
CA HIS A 240 -1.94 8.03 -5.59
C HIS A 240 -0.52 7.49 -5.35
N PHE A 241 0.27 8.18 -4.52
CA PHE A 241 1.69 7.90 -4.30
C PHE A 241 2.01 6.42 -3.98
N LEU A 242 1.29 5.79 -3.05
CA LEU A 242 1.52 4.37 -2.71
C LEU A 242 1.20 3.43 -3.87
N ILE A 243 0.13 3.70 -4.64
CA ILE A 243 -0.24 2.90 -5.81
C ILE A 243 0.81 3.05 -6.90
N GLY A 244 1.25 4.29 -7.15
CA GLY A 244 2.31 4.58 -8.11
C GLY A 244 3.62 3.87 -7.78
N LEU A 245 3.97 3.82 -6.49
CA LEU A 245 5.17 3.13 -6.01
C LEU A 245 5.04 1.60 -6.14
N ALA A 246 3.91 1.03 -5.71
CA ALA A 246 3.64 -0.40 -5.82
C ALA A 246 3.59 -0.88 -7.27
N LEU A 247 2.97 -0.12 -8.18
CA LEU A 247 2.87 -0.47 -9.60
C LEU A 247 4.21 -0.28 -10.33
N SER A 248 5.01 0.73 -9.97
CA SER A 248 6.37 0.90 -10.50
C SER A 248 7.27 -0.29 -10.11
N ASP A 249 7.14 -0.77 -8.87
CA ASP A 249 7.92 -1.91 -8.40
C ASP A 249 7.45 -3.21 -9.04
N LEU A 250 6.14 -3.40 -9.18
CA LEU A 250 5.59 -4.54 -9.90
C LEU A 250 6.07 -4.56 -11.36
N ALA A 251 6.04 -3.43 -12.06
CA ALA A 251 6.55 -3.33 -13.43
C ALA A 251 8.04 -3.72 -13.51
N SER A 252 8.85 -3.22 -12.58
CA SER A 252 10.29 -3.55 -12.50
C SER A 252 10.52 -5.05 -12.27
N VAL A 253 9.66 -5.70 -11.47
CA VAL A 253 9.71 -7.14 -11.20
C VAL A 253 9.28 -7.95 -12.43
N LEU A 254 8.24 -7.51 -13.14
CA LEU A 254 7.76 -8.15 -14.37
C LEU A 254 8.78 -8.10 -15.51
N GLU A 255 9.56 -7.03 -15.61
CA GLU A 255 10.65 -6.90 -16.59
C GLU A 255 11.87 -7.76 -16.23
N THR A 256 12.01 -8.16 -14.95
CA THR A 256 13.13 -8.96 -14.48
C THR A 256 12.87 -10.46 -14.73
N SER A 257 13.74 -11.08 -15.53
CA SER A 257 13.69 -12.52 -15.87
C SER A 257 14.24 -13.41 -14.73
N HIS A 258 13.69 -13.31 -13.50
CA HIS A 258 14.10 -14.13 -12.36
C HIS A 258 12.95 -14.97 -11.80
N THR A 259 13.05 -16.30 -11.90
CA THR A 259 12.01 -17.25 -11.49
C THR A 259 11.60 -17.15 -10.01
N LEU A 260 12.52 -16.79 -9.12
CA LEU A 260 12.24 -16.59 -7.69
C LEU A 260 11.32 -15.39 -7.39
N LEU A 261 11.28 -14.39 -8.27
CA LEU A 261 10.41 -13.23 -8.13
C LEU A 261 8.97 -13.54 -8.61
N HIS A 262 8.83 -14.53 -9.51
CA HIS A 262 7.56 -14.90 -10.14
C HIS A 262 6.86 -16.10 -9.48
N SER A 263 7.53 -16.80 -8.56
CA SER A 263 7.01 -18.04 -7.97
C SER A 263 6.20 -17.85 -6.68
N ARG A 264 5.77 -16.63 -6.35
CA ARG A 264 5.20 -16.30 -5.03
C ARG A 264 3.85 -15.61 -5.09
#